data_AF-A0A6L7RZR1-F1
#
_entry.id   AF-A0A6L7RZR1-F1
#
_cell.length_a   1.000
_cell.length_b   1.000
_cell.length_c   1.000
_cell.angle_alpha   90.00
_cell.angle_beta   90.00
_cell.angle_gamma   90.00
#
_symmetry.space_group_name_H-M   'P 1'
#
loop_
_entity.id
_entity.type
_entity.pdbx_description
1 polymer ?
#
loop_
_entity_poly.entity_id
_entity_poly.type
_entity_poly.pdbx_seq_one_letter_code
_entity_poly.pdbx_strand_id
1 'polypeptide(L)'
;MLDLRRIVNDADAVRAGLAYRGEDDAPIDEIIALDARRRTLIQQTDSARHFRNDVSRTIGAEKRRPTDDEIQQMRSTGDRISALEEES
;
A
#
# COMPACT_ATOMS: atom_id res chain seq x y z
N MET A 1 0.89 -22.29 10.54
CA MET A 1 0.40 -20.96 10.12
C MET A 1 -0.27 -21.13 8.77
N LEU A 2 -1.52 -20.67 8.61
CA LEU A 2 -2.22 -20.67 7.31
C LEU A 2 -1.57 -19.63 6.39
N ASP A 3 -1.48 -19.93 5.10
CA ASP A 3 -0.99 -18.98 4.10
C ASP A 3 -2.00 -17.85 3.89
N LEU A 4 -1.59 -16.60 4.10
CA LEU A 4 -2.42 -15.41 3.87
C LEU A 4 -2.99 -15.37 2.45
N ARG A 5 -2.21 -15.78 1.44
CA ARG A 5 -2.70 -15.82 0.06
C ARG A 5 -3.86 -16.78 -0.09
N ARG A 6 -3.81 -17.92 0.60
CA ARG A 6 -4.89 -18.91 0.60
C ARG A 6 -6.13 -18.38 1.34
N ILE A 7 -5.96 -17.66 2.45
CA ILE A 7 -7.07 -17.04 3.18
C ILE A 7 -7.79 -16.02 2.28
N VAL A 8 -7.06 -15.19 1.55
CA VAL A 8 -7.64 -14.15 0.70
C VAL A 8 -8.23 -14.72 -0.59
N ASN A 9 -7.55 -15.67 -1.22
CA ASN A 9 -7.97 -16.21 -2.52
C ASN A 9 -9.07 -17.28 -2.42
N ASP A 10 -9.09 -18.06 -1.32
CA ASP A 10 -10.04 -19.18 -1.11
C ASP A 10 -10.77 -19.04 0.24
N ALA A 11 -11.25 -17.84 0.56
CA ALA A 11 -11.86 -17.51 1.85
C ALA A 11 -12.99 -18.46 2.25
N ASP A 12 -13.85 -18.85 1.31
CA ASP A 12 -14.99 -19.74 1.57
C ASP A 12 -14.55 -21.15 1.96
N ALA A 13 -13.54 -21.69 1.28
CA ALA A 13 -12.97 -22.99 1.61
C ALA A 13 -12.26 -22.97 2.98
N VAL A 14 -11.63 -21.84 3.32
CA VAL A 14 -11.03 -21.64 4.64
C VAL A 14 -12.09 -21.55 5.73
N ARG A 15 -13.17 -20.78 5.52
CA ARG A 15 -14.32 -20.71 6.46
C ARG A 15 -14.93 -22.07 6.71
N ALA A 16 -15.23 -22.83 5.66
CA ALA A 16 -15.80 -24.16 5.79
C ALA A 16 -14.88 -25.11 6.58
N GLY A 17 -13.57 -25.03 6.36
CA GLY A 17 -12.58 -25.81 7.09
C GLY A 17 -12.43 -25.43 8.57
N LEU A 18 -12.64 -24.15 8.90
CA LEU A 18 -12.64 -23.64 10.28
C LEU A 18 -13.94 -24.01 11.01
N ALA A 19 -15.08 -23.89 10.34
CA ALA A 19 -16.38 -24.31 10.87
C ALA A 19 -16.40 -25.80 11.23
N TYR A 20 -15.82 -26.67 10.38
CA TYR A 20 -15.68 -28.09 10.69
C TYR A 20 -14.87 -28.37 11.97
N ARG A 21 -14.00 -27.44 12.36
CA ARG A 21 -13.17 -27.53 13.58
C ARG A 21 -13.82 -26.85 14.79
N GLY A 22 -15.02 -26.26 14.63
CA GLY A 22 -15.72 -25.50 15.66
C GLY A 22 -15.21 -24.07 15.83
N GLU A 23 -14.49 -23.53 14.84
CA GLU A 23 -13.89 -22.19 14.85
C GLU A 23 -14.67 -21.24 13.91
N ASP A 24 -15.96 -21.03 14.20
CA ASP A 24 -16.87 -20.23 13.36
C ASP A 24 -16.60 -18.70 13.44
N ASP A 25 -15.90 -18.25 14.47
CA ASP A 25 -15.64 -16.82 14.77
C ASP A 25 -14.28 -16.33 14.23
N ALA A 26 -13.70 -17.04 13.27
CA ALA A 26 -12.45 -16.59 12.68
C ALA A 26 -12.67 -15.28 11.88
N PRO A 27 -11.86 -14.23 12.10
CA PRO A 27 -12.06 -12.91 11.49
C PRO A 27 -11.56 -12.85 10.04
N ILE A 28 -12.04 -13.76 9.18
CA ILE A 28 -11.61 -13.90 7.78
C ILE A 28 -11.89 -12.63 6.98
N ASP A 29 -13.05 -12.00 7.19
CA ASP A 29 -13.41 -10.75 6.52
C ASP A 29 -12.49 -9.59 6.90
N GLU A 30 -12.13 -9.50 8.18
CA GLU A 30 -11.19 -8.49 8.66
C GLU A 30 -9.80 -8.68 8.04
N ILE A 31 -9.33 -9.93 7.97
CA ILE A 31 -8.04 -10.27 7.34
C ILE A 31 -8.04 -9.85 5.86
N ILE A 32 -9.13 -10.12 5.12
CA ILE A 32 -9.27 -9.72 3.71
C ILE A 32 -9.26 -8.19 3.58
N ALA A 33 -10.00 -7.49 4.44
CA ALA A 33 -10.07 -6.04 4.44
C ALA A 33 -8.70 -5.39 4.73
N LEU A 34 -7.97 -5.93 5.71
CA LEU A 34 -6.62 -5.47 6.05
C LEU A 34 -5.63 -5.73 4.91
N ASP A 35 -5.69 -6.90 4.25
CA ASP A 35 -4.84 -7.17 3.08
C ASP A 35 -5.15 -6.20 1.93
N ALA A 36 -6.43 -5.92 1.66
CA ALA A 36 -6.83 -4.95 0.64
C ALA A 36 -6.34 -3.53 0.96
N ARG A 37 -6.45 -3.10 2.23
CA ARG A 37 -5.92 -1.81 2.69
C ARG A 37 -4.41 -1.74 2.52
N ARG A 38 -3.69 -2.78 2.94
CA ARG A 38 -2.24 -2.87 2.80
C ARG A 38 -1.79 -2.77 1.35
N ARG A 39 -2.42 -3.50 0.44
CA ARG A 39 -2.13 -3.41 -1.01
C ARG A 39 -2.36 -2.01 -1.55
N THR A 40 -3.43 -1.36 -1.11
CA THR A 40 -3.74 0.03 -1.48
C THR A 40 -2.66 0.98 -0.99
N LEU A 41 -2.23 0.87 0.27
CA LEU A 41 -1.17 1.71 0.83
C LEU A 41 0.15 1.53 0.09
N ILE A 42 0.56 0.28 -0.18
CA ILE A 42 1.76 -0.02 -0.97
C ILE A 42 1.69 0.65 -2.35
N GLN A 43 0.55 0.50 -3.04
CA GLN A 43 0.37 1.10 -4.37
C GLN A 43 0.46 2.63 -4.33
N GLN A 44 -0.13 3.27 -3.31
CA GLN A 44 -0.06 4.72 -3.14
C GLN A 44 1.36 5.18 -2.85
N THR A 45 2.08 4.47 -1.98
CA THR A 45 3.49 4.77 -1.65
C THR A 45 4.37 4.65 -2.88
N ASP A 46 4.23 3.58 -3.66
CA ASP A 46 5.01 3.37 -4.87
C ASP A 46 4.69 4.41 -5.96
N SER A 47 3.42 4.77 -6.12
CA SER A 47 3.01 5.85 -7.03
C SER A 47 3.61 7.20 -6.62
N ALA A 48 3.64 7.52 -5.32
CA ALA A 48 4.20 8.77 -4.82
C ALA A 48 5.74 8.80 -4.99
N ARG A 49 6.42 7.69 -4.74
CA ARG A 49 7.87 7.54 -4.98
C ARG A 49 8.19 7.69 -6.46
N HIS A 50 7.41 7.05 -7.34
CA HIS A 50 7.59 7.15 -8.78
C HIS A 50 7.45 8.61 -9.25
N PHE A 51 6.39 9.29 -8.83
CA PHE A 51 6.16 10.69 -9.14
C PHE A 51 7.34 11.58 -8.71
N ARG A 52 7.80 11.46 -7.46
CA ARG A 52 8.95 12.23 -6.93
C ARG A 52 10.22 12.00 -7.77
N ASN A 53 10.49 10.75 -8.13
CA ASN A 53 11.66 10.37 -8.90
C ASN A 53 11.60 10.92 -10.33
N ASP A 54 10.41 10.92 -10.95
CA ASP A 54 10.20 11.42 -12.30
C ASP A 54 10.37 12.94 -12.36
N VAL A 55 9.77 13.68 -11.43
CA VAL A 55 9.98 15.14 -11.31
C VAL A 55 11.47 15.47 -11.14
N SER A 56 12.16 14.76 -10.24
CA SER A 56 13.59 14.95 -10.00
C SER A 56 14.44 14.67 -11.25
N ARG A 57 14.07 13.63 -12.01
CA ARG A 57 14.73 13.27 -13.27
C ARG A 57 14.52 14.35 -14.33
N THR A 58 13.30 14.86 -14.49
CA THR A 58 12.97 15.92 -15.45
C THR A 58 13.78 17.18 -15.17
N ILE A 59 13.82 17.64 -13.91
CA ILE A 59 14.61 18.82 -13.52
C ILE A 59 16.10 18.61 -13.83
N GLY A 60 16.65 17.44 -13.51
CA GLY A 60 18.04 17.09 -13.81
C GLY A 60 18.33 17.05 -15.31
N ALA A 61 17.41 16.53 -16.12
CA ALA A 61 17.54 16.48 -17.59
C ALA A 61 17.50 17.89 -18.22
N GLU A 62 16.66 18.78 -17.69
CA GLU A 62 16.55 20.17 -18.12
C GLU A 62 17.72 21.04 -17.66
N LYS A 63 18.61 20.52 -16.78
CA LYS A 63 19.78 21.22 -16.22
C LYS A 63 19.46 22.59 -15.62
N ARG A 64 18.25 22.73 -15.08
CA ARG A 64 17.77 23.96 -14.44
C ARG A 64 17.60 23.77 -12.95
N ARG A 65 17.34 24.88 -12.27
CA ARG A 65 16.91 24.85 -10.87
C ARG A 65 15.42 24.46 -10.81
N PRO A 66 15.01 23.73 -9.76
CA PRO A 66 13.60 23.55 -9.45
C PRO A 66 12.93 24.91 -9.26
N THR A 67 11.66 25.01 -9.67
CA THR A 67 10.77 26.11 -9.31
C THR A 67 10.31 25.97 -7.85
N ASP A 68 9.82 27.05 -7.27
CA ASP A 68 9.29 27.02 -5.89
C ASP A 68 8.10 26.05 -5.76
N ASP A 69 7.26 25.97 -6.80
CA ASP A 69 6.13 25.03 -6.86
C ASP A 69 6.60 23.57 -6.85
N GLU A 70 7.63 23.23 -7.63
CA GLU A 70 8.21 21.88 -7.64
C GLU A 70 8.87 21.54 -6.31
N ILE A 71 9.53 22.49 -5.66
CA ILE A 71 10.11 22.29 -4.32
C ILE A 71 9.01 21.98 -3.32
N GLN A 72 7.92 22.75 -3.35
CA GLN A 72 6.79 22.54 -2.45
C GLN A 72 6.10 21.20 -2.72
N GLN A 73 5.94 20.84 -4.00
CA GLN A 73 5.36 19.57 -4.40
C GLN A 73 6.23 18.37 -3.98
N MET A 74 7.55 18.47 -4.13
CA MET A 74 8.49 17.43 -3.67
C MET A 74 8.45 17.24 -2.16
N ARG A 75 8.36 18.33 -1.39
CA ARG A 75 8.20 18.26 0.08
C ARG A 75 6.89 17.58 0.47
N SER A 76 5.76 18.05 -0.08
CA SER A 76 4.45 17.44 0.18
C SER A 76 4.38 15.97 -0.22
N THR A 77 5.05 15.59 -1.32
CA THR A 77 5.15 14.18 -1.73
C THR A 77 5.98 13.37 -0.74
N GLY A 78 7.07 13.94 -0.22
CA GLY A 78 7.87 13.33 0.85
C GLY A 78 7.05 13.08 2.11
N ASP A 79 6.32 14.10 2.58
CA ASP A 79 5.45 13.99 3.76
C ASP A 79 4.36 12.93 3.56
N ARG A 80 3.77 12.88 2.37
CA ARG A 80 2.78 11.86 2.00
C ARG A 80 3.37 10.45 2.01
N ILE A 81 4.60 10.27 1.51
CA ILE A 81 5.28 8.96 1.56
C ILE A 81 5.49 8.53 3.01
N SER A 82 6.01 9.41 3.87
CA SER A 82 6.21 9.10 5.29
C SER A 82 4.91 8.72 5.99
N ALA A 83 3.83 9.48 5.75
CA ALA A 83 2.51 9.18 6.34
C ALA A 83 1.96 7.82 5.86
N LEU A 84 2.12 7.49 4.58
CA LEU A 84 1.69 6.19 4.04
C LEU A 84 2.54 5.02 4.56
N GLU A 85 3.83 5.25 4.81
CA GLU A 85 4.73 4.25 5.40
C GLU A 85 4.45 4.01 6.90
N GLU A 86 4.01 5.03 7.62
CA GLU A 86 3.55 4.90 9.02
C GLU A 86 2.21 4.13 9.11
N GLU A 87 1.37 4.19 8.07
CA GLU A 87 0.06 3.54 8.03
C GLU A 87 0.11 2.09 7.52
N SER A 88 1.17 1.69 6.78
CA SER A 88 1.28 0.39 6.09
C SER A 88 1.90 -0.73 6.92
#